data_AF-A0A2N1ANT7-F1
#
_entry.id   AF-A0A2N1ANT7-F1
#
_cell.length_a   1.000
_cell.length_b   1.000
_cell.length_c   1.000
_cell.angle_alpha   90.00
_cell.angle_beta   90.00
_cell.angle_gamma   90.00
#
_symmetry.space_group_name_H-M   'P 1'
#
loop_
_entity.id
_entity.type
_entity.pdbx_description
1 polymer ?
#
loop_
_entity_poly.entity_id
_entity_poly.type
_entity_poly.pdbx_seq_one_letter_code
_entity_poly.pdbx_strand_id
1 'polypeptide(L)'
;MIQVPFFTGMMEASHGAVVWLCTRAAIGDANIALFAYGVAAAATKDGFWIQGRWRRHVLGVYFATGLLITIVFEAWATGAGQRWSYNDSMPLLPFIGTGIAPLVQWIIVPTVSLFGLRWLYRGWLDLRRQGGDYSRQ
;
A
#
# COMPACT_ATOMS: atom_id res chain seq x y z
N MET A 1 2.15 -13.31 7.96
CA MET A 1 1.12 -12.38 8.44
C MET A 1 1.58 -11.78 9.78
N ILE A 2 2.47 -10.78 9.74
CA ILE A 2 3.10 -10.24 10.96
C ILE A 2 2.14 -9.42 11.84
N GLN A 3 1.01 -8.98 11.25
CA GLN A 3 0.02 -8.13 11.93
C GLN A 3 -1.09 -8.89 12.65
N VAL A 4 -1.25 -10.20 12.40
CA VAL A 4 -2.30 -11.05 12.99
C VAL A 4 -2.41 -10.97 14.52
N PRO A 5 -1.32 -10.97 15.32
CA PRO A 5 -1.45 -10.93 16.79
C PRO A 5 -2.01 -9.61 17.34
N PHE A 6 -2.12 -8.55 16.54
CA PHE A 6 -2.67 -7.26 16.98
C PHE A 6 -4.21 -7.19 16.93
N PHE A 7 -4.87 -8.21 16.39
CA PHE A 7 -6.33 -8.25 16.27
C PHE A 7 -6.94 -9.28 17.23
N THR A 8 -8.03 -8.91 17.90
CA THR A 8 -8.71 -9.80 18.85
C THR A 8 -9.28 -11.03 18.16
N GLY A 9 -9.08 -12.22 18.73
CA GLY A 9 -9.70 -13.46 18.27
C GLY A 9 -9.09 -14.07 17.00
N MET A 10 -8.08 -13.46 16.39
CA MET A 10 -7.40 -14.04 15.22
C MET A 10 -6.39 -15.13 15.60
N MET A 11 -5.92 -15.16 16.84
CA MET A 11 -5.00 -16.21 17.33
C MET A 11 -5.75 -17.52 17.64
N GLU A 12 -7.01 -17.43 18.08
CA GLU A 12 -7.87 -18.60 18.32
C GLU A 12 -8.69 -19.04 17.08
N ALA A 13 -8.74 -18.22 16.03
CA ALA A 13 -9.50 -18.52 14.81
C ALA A 13 -8.83 -19.61 13.96
N SER A 14 -9.63 -20.32 13.16
CA SER A 14 -9.09 -21.32 12.23
C SER A 14 -8.14 -20.66 11.23
N HIS A 15 -7.01 -21.31 10.94
CA HIS A 15 -5.97 -20.78 10.05
C HIS A 15 -6.53 -20.37 8.68
N GLY A 16 -7.51 -21.11 8.16
CA GLY A 16 -8.21 -20.77 6.91
C GLY A 16 -9.03 -19.48 6.99
N ALA A 17 -9.71 -19.23 8.12
CA ALA A 17 -10.45 -17.98 8.33
C ALA A 17 -9.50 -16.78 8.43
N VAL A 18 -8.35 -16.93 9.10
CA VAL A 18 -7.32 -15.89 9.20
C VAL A 18 -6.73 -15.57 7.81
N VAL A 19 -6.38 -16.60 7.03
CA VAL A 19 -5.86 -16.41 5.67
C VAL A 19 -6.89 -15.72 4.77
N TRP A 20 -8.16 -16.12 4.85
CA TRP A 20 -9.23 -15.49 4.08
C TRP A 20 -9.44 -14.01 4.45
N LEU A 21 -9.43 -13.72 5.75
CA LEU A 21 -9.57 -12.35 6.26
C LEU A 21 -8.41 -11.47 5.78
N CYS A 22 -7.18 -11.94 5.92
CA CYS A 22 -6.00 -11.21 5.47
C CYS A 22 -5.95 -11.06 3.94
N THR A 23 -6.40 -12.07 3.18
CA THR A 23 -6.51 -11.98 1.72
C THR A 23 -7.49 -10.88 1.32
N ARG A 24 -8.67 -10.84 1.97
CA ARG A 24 -9.66 -9.81 1.72
C ARG A 24 -9.14 -8.41 2.07
N ALA A 25 -8.41 -8.28 3.17
CA ALA A 25 -7.75 -7.04 3.55
C ALA A 25 -6.70 -6.60 2.51
N ALA A 26 -5.84 -7.52 2.07
CA ALA A 26 -4.83 -7.24 1.03
C ALA A 26 -5.46 -6.82 -0.30
N ILE A 27 -6.58 -7.43 -0.70
CA ILE A 27 -7.35 -7.01 -1.88
C ILE A 27 -7.91 -5.59 -1.70
N GLY A 28 -8.38 -5.26 -0.50
CA GLY A 28 -8.81 -3.89 -0.15
C GLY A 28 -7.68 -2.88 -0.33
N ASP A 29 -6.51 -3.15 0.26
CA ASP A 29 -5.33 -2.30 0.14
C ASP A 29 -4.88 -2.12 -1.32
N ALA A 30 -4.90 -3.19 -2.11
CA ALA A 30 -4.56 -3.12 -3.53
C ALA A 30 -5.51 -2.19 -4.32
N ASN A 31 -6.81 -2.23 -4.02
CA ASN A 31 -7.79 -1.35 -4.65
C ASN A 31 -7.60 0.12 -4.26
N ILE A 32 -7.34 0.39 -2.97
CA ILE A 32 -7.03 1.76 -2.52
C ILE A 32 -5.75 2.25 -3.21
N ALA A 33 -4.74 1.39 -3.38
CA ALA A 33 -3.47 1.77 -4.00
C ALA A 33 -3.66 2.10 -5.49
N LEU A 34 -4.49 1.31 -6.18
CA LEU A 34 -4.86 1.57 -7.57
C LEU A 34 -5.66 2.87 -7.71
N PHE A 35 -6.59 3.14 -6.80
CA PHE A 35 -7.36 4.38 -6.80
C PHE A 35 -6.47 5.59 -6.53
N ALA A 36 -5.60 5.52 -5.52
CA ALA A 36 -4.63 6.58 -5.22
C ALA A 36 -3.69 6.84 -6.40
N TYR A 37 -3.28 5.78 -7.12
CA TYR A 37 -2.51 5.91 -8.36
C TYR A 37 -3.29 6.67 -9.43
N GLY A 38 -4.56 6.33 -9.63
CA GLY A 38 -5.47 7.00 -10.56
C GLY A 38 -5.65 8.49 -10.24
N VAL A 39 -5.83 8.83 -8.95
CA VAL A 39 -5.93 10.22 -8.49
C VAL A 39 -4.63 10.98 -8.76
N ALA A 40 -3.48 10.38 -8.47
CA ALA A 40 -2.18 10.99 -8.76
C ALA A 40 -1.98 11.19 -10.28
N ALA A 41 -2.37 10.22 -11.10
CA ALA A 41 -2.30 10.30 -12.56
C ALA A 41 -3.23 11.38 -13.15
N ALA A 42 -4.44 11.51 -12.59
CA ALA A 42 -5.37 12.56 -12.97
C ALA A 42 -4.84 13.96 -12.60
N ALA A 43 -4.23 14.10 -11.42
CA ALA A 43 -3.60 15.34 -10.98
C ALA A 43 -2.42 15.76 -11.86
N THR A 44 -1.70 14.82 -12.46
CA THR A 44 -0.58 15.10 -13.38
C THR A 44 -0.96 15.15 -14.84
N LYS A 45 -2.16 14.69 -15.21
CA LYS A 45 -2.56 14.38 -16.58
C LYS A 45 -1.57 13.42 -17.27
N ASP A 46 -0.92 12.56 -16.49
CA ASP A 46 0.08 11.61 -16.95
C ASP A 46 -0.18 10.25 -16.33
N GLY A 47 -0.66 9.31 -17.15
CA GLY A 47 -0.98 7.95 -16.75
C GLY A 47 0.23 7.08 -16.41
N PHE A 48 1.45 7.52 -16.75
CA PHE A 48 2.70 6.79 -16.52
C PHE A 48 3.70 7.62 -15.70
N TRP A 49 3.18 8.48 -14.83
CA TRP A 49 3.97 9.42 -14.01
C TRP A 49 5.10 8.74 -13.19
N ILE A 50 4.96 7.45 -12.85
CA ILE A 50 5.99 6.66 -12.16
C ILE A 50 7.24 6.41 -13.04
N GLN A 51 7.06 6.24 -14.35
CA GLN A 51 8.15 5.96 -15.29
C GLN A 51 9.01 7.21 -15.54
N GLY A 52 8.37 8.38 -15.50
CA GLY A 52 9.01 9.67 -15.68
C GLY A 52 9.82 10.15 -14.47
N ARG A 53 9.99 11.48 -14.39
CA ARG A 53 10.69 12.11 -13.26
C ARG A 53 9.76 12.10 -12.04
N TRP A 54 10.21 11.54 -10.93
CA TRP A 54 9.46 11.52 -9.69
C TRP A 54 9.26 12.95 -9.15
N ARG A 55 8.06 13.47 -9.36
CA ARG A 55 7.67 14.80 -8.90
C ARG A 55 7.13 14.67 -7.47
N ARG A 56 7.75 15.42 -6.53
CA ARG A 56 7.43 15.33 -5.09
C ARG A 56 5.94 15.54 -4.80
N HIS A 57 5.29 16.47 -5.50
CA HIS A 57 3.86 16.73 -5.31
C HIS A 57 2.97 15.55 -5.72
N VAL A 58 3.38 14.77 -6.72
CA VAL A 58 2.61 13.61 -7.23
C VAL A 58 2.68 12.45 -6.26
N LEU A 59 3.89 12.18 -5.75
CA LEU A 59 4.09 11.24 -4.65
C LEU A 59 3.30 11.69 -3.42
N GLY A 60 3.32 12.99 -3.10
CA GLY A 60 2.52 13.56 -2.03
C GLY A 60 1.03 13.29 -2.20
N VAL A 61 0.46 13.54 -3.38
CA VAL A 61 -0.96 13.25 -3.67
C VAL A 61 -1.26 11.75 -3.56
N TYR A 62 -0.38 10.90 -4.08
CA TYR A 62 -0.53 9.44 -4.00
C TYR A 62 -0.58 8.96 -2.54
N PHE A 63 0.42 9.32 -1.73
CA PHE A 63 0.47 8.94 -0.31
C PHE A 63 -0.66 9.58 0.50
N ALA A 64 -0.97 10.85 0.27
CA ALA A 64 -2.05 11.54 0.97
C ALA A 64 -3.41 10.90 0.67
N THR A 65 -3.67 10.56 -0.60
CA THR A 65 -4.92 9.90 -1.00
C THR A 65 -5.04 8.52 -0.37
N GLY A 66 -3.99 7.69 -0.45
CA GLY A 66 -3.97 6.38 0.20
C GLY A 66 -4.19 6.47 1.70
N LEU A 67 -3.44 7.35 2.38
CA LEU A 67 -3.53 7.54 3.83
C LEU A 67 -4.92 8.04 4.27
N LEU A 68 -5.48 9.02 3.56
CA LEU A 68 -6.82 9.55 3.86
C LEU A 68 -7.89 8.47 3.72
N ILE A 69 -7.85 7.68 2.64
CA ILE A 69 -8.82 6.61 2.43
C ILE A 69 -8.68 5.54 3.51
N THR A 70 -7.45 5.14 3.84
CA THR A 70 -7.19 4.18 4.93
C THR A 70 -7.69 4.69 6.27
N ILE A 71 -7.45 5.96 6.60
CA ILE A 71 -7.95 6.57 7.84
C ILE A 71 -9.48 6.53 7.89
N VAL A 72 -10.16 6.94 6.81
CA VAL A 72 -11.63 6.93 6.74
C VAL A 72 -12.17 5.50 6.84
N PHE A 73 -11.54 4.56 6.17
CA PHE A 73 -11.97 3.16 6.16
C PHE A 73 -11.76 2.50 7.53
N GLU A 74 -10.62 2.71 8.17
CA GLU A 74 -10.33 2.21 9.51
C GLU A 74 -11.26 2.84 10.55
N ALA A 75 -11.48 4.16 10.51
CA ALA A 75 -12.42 4.84 11.40
C ALA A 75 -13.86 4.31 11.24
N TRP A 76 -14.27 4.02 10.00
CA TRP A 76 -15.56 3.37 9.76
C TRP A 76 -15.58 1.93 10.26
N ALA A 77 -14.51 1.15 10.03
CA ALA A 77 -14.42 -0.25 10.40
C ALA A 77 -14.39 -0.49 11.92
N THR A 78 -13.72 0.39 12.68
CA THR A 78 -13.62 0.32 14.15
C THR A 78 -14.79 1.00 14.87
N GLY A 79 -15.41 2.00 14.26
CA GLY A 79 -16.61 2.65 14.77
C GLY A 79 -17.89 1.92 14.36
N ALA A 80 -18.60 2.48 13.37
CA ALA A 80 -19.94 2.06 12.96
C ALA A 80 -19.99 0.70 12.25
N GLY A 81 -18.89 0.26 11.65
CA GLY A 81 -18.80 -0.96 10.85
C GLY A 81 -18.58 -2.24 11.66
N GLN A 82 -18.11 -2.13 12.92
CA GLN A 82 -17.81 -3.24 13.86
C GLN A 82 -17.14 -4.45 13.16
N ARG A 83 -16.26 -4.17 12.19
CA ARG A 83 -15.76 -5.19 11.25
C ARG A 83 -14.69 -6.07 11.89
N TRP A 84 -13.92 -5.47 12.79
CA TRP A 84 -12.86 -6.09 13.58
C TRP A 84 -12.52 -5.17 14.76
N SER A 85 -12.16 -5.77 15.89
CA SER A 85 -11.68 -5.06 17.08
C SER A 85 -10.17 -5.25 17.22
N TYR A 86 -9.49 -4.18 17.66
CA TYR A 86 -8.08 -4.25 18.01
C TYR A 86 -7.91 -4.85 19.41
N ASN A 87 -6.82 -5.58 19.60
CA ASN A 87 -6.44 -6.11 20.92
C ASN A 87 -5.72 -5.01 21.73
N ASP A 88 -5.70 -5.12 23.06
CA ASP A 88 -5.10 -4.15 23.98
C ASP A 88 -3.62 -3.84 23.67
N SER A 89 -2.93 -4.79 23.03
CA SER A 89 -1.54 -4.67 22.61
C SER A 89 -1.31 -3.78 21.37
N MET A 90 -2.36 -3.33 20.69
CA MET A 90 -2.21 -2.52 19.48
C MET A 90 -2.08 -1.04 19.83
N PRO A 91 -0.94 -0.39 19.52
CA PRO A 91 -0.81 1.04 19.75
C PRO A 91 -1.71 1.79 18.76
N LEU A 92 -2.63 2.58 19.31
CA LEU A 92 -3.57 3.41 18.59
C LEU A 92 -3.03 4.83 18.46
N LEU A 93 -3.36 5.51 17.36
CA LEU A 93 -3.10 6.95 17.26
C LEU A 93 -4.09 7.72 18.14
N PRO A 94 -3.60 8.55 19.09
CA PRO A 94 -4.45 9.21 20.08
C PRO A 94 -5.47 10.19 19.49
N PHE A 95 -5.23 10.71 18.28
CA PHE A 95 -6.12 11.69 17.63
C PHE A 95 -7.15 11.06 16.68
N ILE A 96 -6.92 9.85 16.19
CA ILE A 96 -7.70 9.26 15.10
C ILE A 96 -8.35 7.92 15.55
N GLY A 97 -7.83 7.28 16.61
CA GLY A 97 -8.33 5.98 17.07
C GLY A 97 -8.01 4.82 16.12
N THR A 98 -7.21 5.06 15.08
CA THR A 98 -6.78 4.05 14.10
C THR A 98 -5.51 3.37 14.54
N GLY A 99 -5.37 2.07 14.24
CA GLY A 99 -4.15 1.33 14.51
C GLY A 99 -2.92 1.89 13.79
N ILE A 100 -1.76 1.86 14.44
CA ILE A 100 -0.50 2.31 13.80
C ILE A 100 -0.04 1.35 12.70
N ALA A 101 -0.27 0.05 12.87
CA ALA A 101 0.17 -0.97 11.92
C ALA A 101 -0.31 -0.78 10.46
N PRO A 102 -1.62 -0.51 10.18
CA PRO A 102 -2.08 -0.25 8.82
C PRO A 102 -1.47 1.01 8.20
N LEU A 103 -1.22 2.06 8.99
CA LEU A 103 -0.59 3.28 8.49
C LEU A 103 0.88 3.08 8.14
N VAL A 104 1.61 2.34 8.97
CA VAL A 104 2.99 1.95 8.69
C VAL A 104 3.06 1.10 7.41
N GLN A 105 2.14 0.14 7.24
CA GLN A 105 2.03 -0.65 6.02
C GLN A 105 1.81 0.24 4.78
N TRP A 106 0.94 1.25 4.89
CA TRP A 106 0.65 2.21 3.83
C TRP A 106 1.81 3.13 3.44
N ILE A 107 2.80 3.31 4.32
CA ILE A 107 4.03 4.03 3.99
C ILE A 107 5.06 3.08 3.39
N ILE A 108 5.30 1.94 4.04
CA ILE A 108 6.38 1.01 3.68
C ILE A 108 6.08 0.32 2.35
N VAL A 109 4.90 -0.28 2.20
CA VAL A 109 4.59 -1.11 1.02
C VAL A 109 4.68 -0.30 -0.27
N PRO A 110 4.00 0.85 -0.42
CA PRO A 110 4.07 1.58 -1.67
C PRO A 110 5.47 2.16 -1.93
N THR A 111 6.20 2.56 -0.88
CA THR A 111 7.59 3.01 -1.02
C THR A 111 8.46 1.90 -1.61
N VAL A 112 8.47 0.73 -0.97
CA VAL A 112 9.28 -0.42 -1.43
C VAL A 112 8.86 -0.86 -2.83
N SER A 113 7.56 -0.91 -3.13
CA SER A 113 7.05 -1.25 -4.46
C SER A 113 7.53 -0.27 -5.54
N LEU A 114 7.43 1.04 -5.30
CA LEU A 114 7.86 2.07 -6.25
C LEU A 114 9.39 2.02 -6.49
N PHE A 115 10.17 1.86 -5.43
CA PHE A 115 11.63 1.74 -5.55
C PHE A 115 12.04 0.44 -6.26
N GLY A 116 11.39 -0.67 -5.94
CA GLY A 116 11.62 -1.97 -6.60
C GLY A 116 11.30 -1.93 -8.09
N LEU A 117 10.14 -1.39 -8.47
CA LEU A 117 9.76 -1.18 -9.88
C LEU A 117 10.80 -0.34 -10.62
N ARG A 118 11.27 0.74 -10.00
CA ARG A 118 12.29 1.61 -10.61
C ARG A 118 13.63 0.90 -10.77
N TRP A 119 14.04 0.11 -9.78
CA TRP A 119 15.28 -0.66 -9.83
C TRP A 119 15.23 -1.72 -10.94
N LEU A 120 14.15 -2.50 -11.00
CA LEU A 120 13.94 -3.50 -12.06
C LEU A 120 13.90 -2.87 -13.45
N TYR A 121 13.20 -1.75 -13.60
CA TYR A 121 13.09 -1.04 -14.88
C TYR A 121 14.46 -0.53 -15.37
N ARG A 122 15.29 0.01 -14.47
CA ARG A 122 16.65 0.45 -14.80
C ARG A 122 17.53 -0.74 -15.21
N GLY A 123 17.51 -1.83 -14.45
CA GLY A 123 18.26 -3.03 -14.78
C GLY A 123 17.86 -3.61 -16.14
N TRP A 124 16.56 -3.63 -16.45
CA TRP A 124 16.07 -4.09 -17.76
C TRP A 124 16.53 -3.18 -18.91
N LEU A 125 16.52 -1.86 -18.73
CA LEU A 125 17.03 -0.92 -19.73
C LEU A 125 18.52 -1.12 -20.01
N ASP A 126 19.32 -1.37 -18.97
CA ASP A 126 20.75 -1.60 -19.12
C ASP A 126 21.04 -2.92 -19.87
N LEU A 127 20.30 -3.99 -19.58
CA LEU A 127 20.38 -5.25 -20.33
C LEU A 127 20.01 -5.06 -21.81
N ARG A 128 18.95 -4.29 -22.11
CA ARG A 128 18.56 -3.99 -23.50
C ARG A 128 19.62 -3.22 -24.27
N ARG A 129 20.32 -2.28 -23.61
CA ARG A 129 21.40 -1.51 -24.25
C ARG A 129 22.58 -2.41 -24.62
N GLN A 130 22.97 -3.32 -23.72
CA GLN A 130 24.08 -4.26 -23.96
C GLN A 130 23.78 -5.24 -25.10
N GLY A 131 22.55 -5.78 -25.19
CA GLY A 131 22.17 -6.68 -26.30
C GLY A 131 22.08 -5.98 -27.67
N GLY A 132 21.76 -4.67 -27.69
CA GLY A 132 21.73 -3.88 -28.93
C GLY A 132 23.12 -3.54 -29.48
N ASP A 133 24.13 -3.47 -28.62
CA ASP A 133 25.52 -3.18 -29.03
C ASP A 133 26.19 -4.43 -29.62
N TYR A 134 25.91 -5.61 -29.05
CA TYR A 134 26.41 -6.91 -29.53
C TYR A 134 25.90 -7.32 -30.92
N SER A 135 24.79 -6.75 -31.38
CA SER A 135 24.16 -7.07 -32.68
C SER A 135 24.57 -6.10 -33.80
N ARG A 136 25.39 -5.08 -33.50
CA ARG A 136 25.91 -4.11 -34.48
C ARG A 136 27.40 -4.30 -34.82
N GLN A 137 28.09 -5.22 -34.14
CA GLN A 137 29.46 -5.65 -34.47
C GLN A 137 29.41 -6.93 -35.30
#